data_AF-A0A6F8YQJ5-F1
#
_entry.id   AF-A0A6F8YQJ5-F1
#
_cell.length_a   1.000
_cell.length_b   1.000
_cell.length_c   1.000
_cell.angle_alpha   90.00
_cell.angle_beta   90.00
_cell.angle_gamma   90.00
#
_symmetry.space_group_name_H-M   'P 1'
#
loop_
_entity.id
_entity.type
_entity.pdbx_description
1 polymer ?
#
loop_
_entity_poly.entity_id
_entity_poly.type
_entity_poly.pdbx_seq_one_letter_code
_entity_poly.pdbx_strand_id
1 'polypeptide(L)'
;MALLFGAVNDQLVGGALRVAREWAPDLVVYEPLAAAGAHAAAEVGVPAVLHGNTLFDEAELVRVTTAAMRHRRPAGLPADRLVLSVAPPSLVGPREVRPMRFVSYGGDGELPDVLRDPPPDGRPRILVSHSTVPGPGGGDLIGAAVAAASGVDAEVVLVRPDRIDGLPENVRAVGWTPLAEALPTCAGVVHHGGAGTLLAALAAGVPQIVVPGPGDRRRNAEFVAGRGAGLAVPIRQIDGAALRRLVTDGGLAAAAGEVRDEMAALPHPADLVSEVAGG
;
A
#
# COMPACT_ATOMS: atom_id res chain seq x y z
N MET A 1 10.11 -8.99 8.53
CA MET A 1 9.40 -7.76 8.88
C MET A 1 9.59 -7.44 10.37
N ALA A 2 9.07 -8.25 11.29
CA ALA A 2 9.17 -8.02 12.74
C ALA A 2 10.60 -7.71 13.24
N LEU A 3 11.65 -8.47 12.84
CA LEU A 3 13.03 -8.19 13.26
C LEU A 3 13.56 -6.81 12.81
N LEU A 4 13.24 -6.41 11.58
CA LEU A 4 13.64 -5.11 11.05
C LEU A 4 12.95 -4.00 11.84
N PHE A 5 11.62 -4.07 11.97
CA PHE A 5 10.86 -3.04 12.66
C PHE A 5 11.08 -3.06 14.17
N GLY A 6 11.40 -4.20 14.80
CA GLY A 6 11.82 -4.25 16.20
C GLY A 6 13.09 -3.43 16.45
N ALA A 7 14.10 -3.56 15.58
CA ALA A 7 15.33 -2.76 15.66
C ALA A 7 15.06 -1.26 15.39
N VAL A 8 14.18 -0.94 14.43
CA VAL A 8 13.74 0.45 14.18
C VAL A 8 13.05 1.01 15.43
N ASN A 9 12.16 0.26 16.07
CA ASN A 9 11.49 0.70 17.29
C ASN A 9 12.46 0.91 18.45
N ASP A 10 13.48 0.05 18.63
CA ASP A 10 14.54 0.26 19.63
C ASP A 10 15.25 1.62 19.45
N GLN A 11 15.40 2.08 18.20
CA GLN A 11 15.98 3.40 17.88
C GLN A 11 14.96 4.54 18.07
N LEU A 12 13.70 4.34 17.67
CA LEU A 12 12.66 5.37 17.71
C LEU A 12 12.20 5.71 19.12
N VAL A 13 12.14 4.74 20.04
CA VAL A 13 11.57 4.92 21.38
C VAL A 13 12.14 6.13 22.11
N GLY A 14 13.46 6.32 22.10
CA GLY A 14 14.09 7.46 22.79
C GLY A 14 13.65 8.82 22.25
N GLY A 15 13.58 8.95 20.92
CA GLY A 15 13.14 10.17 20.26
C GLY A 15 11.65 10.43 20.48
N ALA A 16 10.82 9.39 20.32
CA ALA A 16 9.37 9.47 20.53
C ALA A 16 9.03 9.91 21.96
N LEU A 17 9.69 9.32 22.97
CA LEU A 17 9.50 9.70 24.37
C LEU A 17 9.88 11.14 24.65
N ARG A 18 11.02 11.59 24.10
CA ARG A 18 11.46 12.97 24.28
C ARG A 18 10.44 13.95 23.69
N VAL A 19 9.99 13.70 22.46
CA VAL A 19 8.96 14.53 21.81
C VAL A 19 7.65 14.52 22.60
N ALA A 20 7.19 13.35 23.06
CA ALA A 20 5.97 13.26 23.85
C ALA A 20 6.05 14.06 25.16
N ARG A 21 7.20 14.06 25.84
CA ARG A 21 7.41 14.84 27.07
C ARG A 21 7.51 16.33 26.83
N GLU A 22 8.17 16.74 25.75
CA GLU A 22 8.37 18.15 25.40
C GLU A 22 7.10 18.80 24.82
N TRP A 23 6.38 18.07 23.96
CA TRP A 23 5.17 18.56 23.29
C TRP A 23 3.90 18.40 24.12
N ALA A 24 3.88 17.43 25.05
CA ALA A 24 2.72 17.09 25.89
C ALA A 24 1.44 16.81 25.08
N PRO A 25 1.39 15.72 24.29
CA PRO A 25 0.22 15.33 23.51
C PRO A 25 -0.98 15.03 24.42
N ASP A 26 -2.20 15.34 23.97
CA ASP A 26 -3.43 14.83 24.61
C ASP A 26 -3.78 13.40 24.11
N LEU A 27 -3.23 13.00 22.96
CA LEU A 27 -3.46 11.71 22.30
C LEU A 27 -2.27 11.36 21.40
N VAL A 28 -1.95 10.07 21.27
CA VAL A 28 -0.98 9.57 20.28
C VAL A 28 -1.67 8.64 19.27
N VAL A 29 -1.52 8.94 17.98
CA VAL A 29 -1.88 8.02 16.89
C VAL A 29 -0.60 7.37 16.38
N TYR A 30 -0.60 6.05 16.23
CA TYR A 30 0.57 5.31 15.75
C TYR A 30 0.16 4.17 14.81
N GLU A 31 1.09 3.73 13.95
CA GLU A 31 0.87 2.62 13.03
C GLU A 31 1.46 1.30 13.57
N PRO A 32 0.95 0.13 13.15
CA PRO A 32 1.29 -1.17 13.78
C PRO A 32 2.77 -1.53 13.80
N LEU A 33 3.57 -1.04 12.85
CA LEU A 33 5.01 -1.31 12.79
C LEU A 33 5.84 -0.28 13.58
N ALA A 34 5.21 0.75 14.16
CA ALA A 34 5.83 1.81 14.95
C ALA A 34 5.34 1.80 16.41
N ALA A 35 5.43 0.65 17.08
CA ALA A 35 5.05 0.47 18.49
C ALA A 35 5.73 1.44 19.48
N ALA A 36 6.80 2.13 19.09
CA ALA A 36 7.40 3.24 19.82
C ALA A 36 6.39 4.36 20.14
N GLY A 37 5.38 4.58 19.30
CA GLY A 37 4.30 5.53 19.57
C GLY A 37 3.44 5.10 20.76
N ALA A 38 2.98 3.85 20.79
CA ALA A 38 2.25 3.28 21.93
C ALA A 38 3.07 3.32 23.22
N HIS A 39 4.38 3.06 23.13
CA HIS A 39 5.27 3.17 24.26
C HIS A 39 5.35 4.62 24.78
N ALA A 40 5.48 5.60 23.88
CA ALA A 40 5.50 7.00 24.26
C ALA A 40 4.19 7.46 24.92
N ALA A 41 3.04 7.02 24.40
CA ALA A 41 1.73 7.30 24.96
C ALA A 41 1.58 6.78 26.38
N ALA A 42 1.99 5.52 26.61
CA ALA A 42 1.95 4.87 27.91
C ALA A 42 2.82 5.60 28.95
N GLU A 43 4.00 6.04 28.55
CA GLU A 43 4.97 6.71 29.44
C GLU A 43 4.54 8.12 29.84
N VAL A 44 3.80 8.85 28.99
CA VAL A 44 3.26 10.17 29.34
C VAL A 44 1.81 10.13 29.84
N GLY A 45 1.21 8.94 29.89
CA GLY A 45 -0.13 8.72 30.48
C GLY A 45 -1.29 9.22 29.62
N VAL A 46 -1.17 9.18 28.29
CA VAL A 46 -2.20 9.66 27.35
C VAL A 46 -2.77 8.50 26.53
N PRO A 47 -4.01 8.60 26.00
CA PRO A 47 -4.59 7.53 25.20
C PRO A 47 -3.82 7.33 23.87
N ALA A 48 -3.88 6.10 23.38
CA ALA A 48 -3.31 5.71 22.08
C ALA A 48 -4.42 5.26 21.11
N VAL A 49 -4.24 5.59 19.83
CA VAL A 49 -5.07 5.10 18.72
C VAL A 49 -4.16 4.38 17.73
N LEU A 50 -4.44 3.11 17.49
CA LEU A 50 -3.73 2.28 16.51
C LEU A 50 -4.36 2.49 15.13
N HIS A 51 -3.57 2.93 14.16
CA HIS A 51 -4.01 3.14 12.78
C HIS A 51 -3.37 2.11 11.82
N GLY A 52 -4.12 1.06 11.52
CA GLY A 52 -3.79 0.04 10.54
C GLY A 52 -3.87 0.55 9.10
N ASN A 53 -2.73 0.53 8.42
CA ASN A 53 -2.56 0.97 7.02
C ASN A 53 -2.07 -0.17 6.09
N THR A 54 -2.32 -1.43 6.47
CA THR A 54 -1.91 -2.63 5.72
C THR A 54 -3.04 -3.66 5.68
N LEU A 55 -2.87 -4.76 4.93
CA LEU A 55 -3.82 -5.88 4.93
C LEU A 55 -3.60 -6.88 6.08
N PHE A 56 -2.69 -6.63 7.01
CA PHE A 56 -2.37 -7.54 8.12
C PHE A 56 -3.15 -7.17 9.36
N ASP A 57 -3.33 -8.14 10.24
CA ASP A 57 -3.93 -7.90 11.56
C ASP A 57 -3.08 -6.91 12.36
N GLU A 58 -3.73 -5.84 12.81
CA GLU A 58 -3.10 -4.69 13.43
C GLU A 58 -2.48 -5.05 14.79
N ALA A 59 -3.23 -5.77 15.62
CA ALA A 59 -2.77 -6.20 16.94
C ALA A 59 -1.63 -7.23 16.84
N GLU A 60 -1.71 -8.15 15.89
CA GLU A 60 -0.65 -9.10 15.58
C GLU A 60 0.64 -8.39 15.19
N LEU A 61 0.55 -7.39 14.30
CA LEU A 61 1.71 -6.61 13.86
C LEU A 61 2.37 -5.86 15.02
N VAL A 62 1.58 -5.20 15.88
CA VAL A 62 2.09 -4.55 17.09
C VAL A 62 2.78 -5.57 17.99
N ARG A 63 2.14 -6.72 18.22
CA ARG A 63 2.67 -7.77 19.10
C ARG A 63 4.00 -8.31 18.60
N VAL A 64 4.08 -8.72 17.33
CA VAL A 64 5.30 -9.33 16.77
C VAL A 64 6.43 -8.30 16.65
N THR A 65 6.12 -7.05 16.32
CA THR A 65 7.12 -5.98 16.22
C THR A 65 7.68 -5.62 17.58
N THR A 66 6.82 -5.51 18.59
CA THR A 66 7.22 -5.25 19.98
C THR A 66 8.04 -6.41 20.55
N ALA A 67 7.64 -7.66 20.27
CA ALA A 67 8.38 -8.85 20.72
C ALA A 67 9.78 -8.96 20.08
N ALA A 68 9.99 -8.35 18.91
CA ALA A 68 11.27 -8.33 18.22
C ALA A 68 12.23 -7.23 18.69
N MET A 69 11.78 -6.29 19.53
CA MET A 69 12.64 -5.30 20.18
C MET A 69 13.58 -5.98 21.19
N ARG A 70 14.84 -5.55 21.23
CA ARG A 70 15.89 -6.17 22.05
C ARG A 70 16.34 -5.31 23.21
N HIS A 71 16.33 -3.99 23.05
CA HIS A 71 16.98 -3.08 23.98
C HIS A 71 15.99 -2.23 24.79
N ARG A 72 14.85 -1.87 24.20
CA ARG A 72 13.86 -0.96 24.78
C ARG A 72 12.45 -1.53 24.72
N ARG A 73 12.33 -2.86 24.79
CA ARG A 73 11.04 -3.54 24.77
C ARG A 73 10.22 -3.12 26.01
N PRO A 74 8.97 -2.63 25.83
CA PRO A 74 8.08 -2.38 26.97
C PRO A 74 7.70 -3.66 27.70
N ALA A 75 7.48 -3.56 29.01
CA ALA A 75 6.92 -4.65 29.83
C ALA A 75 5.48 -5.02 29.40
N GLY A 76 4.75 -4.04 28.87
CA GLY A 76 3.43 -4.19 28.26
C GLY A 76 3.04 -2.89 27.56
N LEU A 77 2.08 -2.97 26.65
CA LEU A 77 1.44 -1.81 26.04
C LEU A 77 0.00 -1.73 26.57
N PRO A 78 -0.51 -0.52 26.88
CA PRO A 78 -1.91 -0.37 27.24
C PRO A 78 -2.82 -0.76 26.07
N ALA A 79 -4.07 -1.08 26.36
CA ALA A 79 -5.06 -1.27 25.31
C ALA A 79 -5.29 0.05 24.56
N ASP A 80 -5.38 -0.03 23.23
CA ASP A 80 -5.72 1.12 22.40
C ASP A 80 -7.14 1.57 22.68
N ARG A 81 -7.35 2.89 22.71
CA ARG A 81 -8.68 3.48 22.81
C ARG A 81 -9.53 3.13 21.59
N LEU A 82 -8.90 3.11 20.42
CA LEU A 82 -9.52 2.82 19.14
C LEU A 82 -8.48 2.17 18.22
N VAL A 83 -8.89 1.15 17.48
CA VAL A 83 -8.10 0.55 16.40
C VAL A 83 -8.78 0.87 15.08
N LEU A 84 -8.17 1.75 14.29
CA LEU A 84 -8.62 2.09 12.94
C LEU A 84 -8.00 1.14 11.93
N SER A 85 -8.74 0.74 10.90
CA SER A 85 -8.19 -0.03 9.78
C SER A 85 -8.71 0.48 8.44
N VAL A 86 -7.81 0.60 7.48
CA VAL A 86 -8.14 0.91 6.07
C VAL A 86 -8.24 -0.35 5.19
N ALA A 87 -8.05 -1.54 5.78
CA ALA A 87 -8.14 -2.79 5.05
C ALA A 87 -9.59 -3.07 4.63
N PRO A 88 -9.87 -3.41 3.35
CA PRO A 88 -11.22 -3.73 2.94
C PRO A 88 -11.68 -5.06 3.56
N PRO A 89 -12.82 -5.11 4.26
CA PRO A 89 -13.30 -6.32 4.92
C PRO A 89 -13.39 -7.54 4.00
N SER A 90 -13.76 -7.36 2.73
CA SER A 90 -13.84 -8.45 1.75
C SER A 90 -12.49 -9.12 1.44
N LEU A 91 -11.36 -8.46 1.71
CA LEU A 91 -10.02 -9.04 1.53
C LEU A 91 -9.52 -9.74 2.79
N VAL A 92 -9.79 -9.16 3.97
CA VAL A 92 -9.13 -9.56 5.21
C VAL A 92 -10.01 -10.33 6.19
N GLY A 93 -11.31 -10.42 5.92
CA GLY A 93 -12.29 -11.02 6.80
C GLY A 93 -12.67 -10.12 7.98
N PRO A 94 -13.54 -10.62 8.89
CA PRO A 94 -13.98 -9.86 10.06
C PRO A 94 -12.81 -9.61 11.02
N ARG A 95 -12.72 -8.38 11.54
CA ARG A 95 -11.74 -7.95 12.55
C ARG A 95 -12.41 -7.03 13.58
N GLU A 96 -11.91 -7.05 14.81
CA GLU A 96 -12.33 -6.14 15.88
C GLU A 96 -11.65 -4.77 15.73
N VAL A 97 -11.99 -4.07 14.66
CA VAL A 97 -11.44 -2.75 14.30
C VAL A 97 -12.55 -1.82 13.86
N ARG A 98 -12.30 -0.52 13.92
CA ARG A 98 -13.14 0.50 13.31
C ARG A 98 -12.69 0.71 11.85
N PRO A 99 -13.53 0.37 10.86
CA PRO A 99 -13.19 0.63 9.46
C PRO A 99 -13.12 2.12 9.17
N MET A 100 -12.13 2.51 8.38
CA MET A 100 -11.92 3.86 7.89
C MET A 100 -11.59 3.80 6.39
N ARG A 101 -12.15 4.71 5.60
CA ARG A 101 -11.86 4.81 4.17
C ARG A 101 -10.38 5.11 3.96
N PHE A 102 -9.73 4.32 3.10
CA PHE A 102 -8.42 4.68 2.57
C PHE A 102 -8.55 5.90 1.65
N VAL A 103 -7.83 6.96 1.97
CA VAL A 103 -7.67 8.12 1.08
C VAL A 103 -6.25 8.07 0.53
N SER A 104 -6.12 7.86 -0.77
CA SER A 104 -4.81 7.82 -1.41
C SER A 104 -4.17 9.20 -1.36
N TYR A 105 -2.96 9.29 -0.81
CA TYR A 105 -2.16 10.50 -0.80
C TYR A 105 -0.83 10.21 -1.50
N GLY A 106 -0.66 10.81 -2.66
CA GLY A 106 0.55 10.67 -3.48
C GLY A 106 1.65 11.67 -3.12
N GLY A 107 1.29 12.82 -2.52
CA GLY A 107 2.11 14.03 -2.45
C GLY A 107 1.59 15.11 -3.41
N ASP A 108 2.16 16.31 -3.34
CA ASP A 108 1.78 17.45 -4.18
C ASP A 108 2.58 17.41 -5.50
N GLY A 109 1.91 17.18 -6.62
CA GLY A 109 2.51 17.28 -7.94
C GLY A 109 1.51 17.06 -9.06
N GLU A 110 1.86 17.48 -10.27
CA GLU A 110 0.95 17.40 -11.42
C GLU A 110 1.00 16.02 -12.08
N LEU A 111 -0.17 15.52 -12.50
CA LEU A 111 -0.27 14.33 -13.33
C LEU A 111 0.40 14.58 -14.70
N PRO A 112 1.39 13.78 -15.13
CA PRO A 112 2.03 13.92 -16.45
C PRO A 112 1.03 13.83 -17.60
N ASP A 113 1.25 14.58 -18.69
CA ASP A 113 0.35 14.62 -19.86
C ASP A 113 0.05 13.23 -20.44
N VAL A 114 1.07 12.37 -20.51
CA VAL A 114 0.94 10.96 -20.94
C VAL A 114 -0.13 10.20 -20.14
N LEU A 115 -0.31 10.52 -18.86
CA LEU A 115 -1.32 9.90 -18.02
C LEU A 115 -2.64 10.66 -18.03
N ARG A 116 -2.60 11.98 -18.21
CA ARG A 116 -3.80 12.83 -18.30
C ARG A 116 -4.62 12.54 -19.56
N ASP A 117 -3.94 12.40 -20.69
CA ASP A 117 -4.58 12.15 -21.98
C ASP A 117 -4.77 10.64 -22.19
N PRO A 118 -5.95 10.19 -22.67
CA PRO A 118 -6.13 8.78 -23.02
C PRO A 118 -5.25 8.40 -24.22
N PRO A 119 -4.83 7.13 -24.35
CA PRO A 119 -4.09 6.70 -25.53
C PRO A 119 -4.88 7.01 -26.82
N PRO A 120 -4.25 7.56 -27.88
CA PRO A 120 -4.96 8.04 -29.07
C PRO A 120 -5.81 6.99 -29.79
N ASP A 121 -5.44 5.72 -29.67
CA ASP A 121 -6.14 4.58 -30.26
C ASP A 121 -7.07 3.85 -29.27
N GLY A 122 -7.22 4.37 -28.05
CA GLY A 122 -8.09 3.82 -27.02
C GLY A 122 -7.59 2.52 -26.40
N ARG A 123 -6.34 2.10 -26.65
CA ARG A 123 -5.78 0.89 -26.05
C ARG A 123 -5.75 0.99 -24.51
N PRO A 124 -5.90 -0.12 -23.77
CA PRO A 124 -5.82 -0.08 -22.30
C PRO A 124 -4.44 0.36 -21.83
N ARG A 125 -4.39 1.06 -20.70
CA ARG A 125 -3.15 1.51 -20.07
C ARG A 125 -2.77 0.63 -18.88
N ILE A 126 -1.51 0.20 -18.83
CA ILE A 126 -0.89 -0.51 -17.71
C ILE A 126 0.15 0.41 -17.07
N LEU A 127 -0.05 0.75 -15.79
CA LEU A 127 0.97 1.46 -15.02
C LEU A 127 1.95 0.46 -14.40
N VAL A 128 3.25 0.74 -14.47
CA VAL A 128 4.29 -0.04 -13.77
C VAL A 128 4.92 0.86 -12.73
N SER A 129 4.69 0.55 -11.45
CA SER A 129 5.19 1.35 -10.33
C SER A 129 6.11 0.55 -9.44
N HIS A 130 7.24 1.17 -9.09
CA HIS A 130 8.07 0.73 -7.98
C HIS A 130 7.58 1.35 -6.67
N SER A 131 7.74 0.63 -5.56
CA SER A 131 7.45 1.17 -4.22
C SER A 131 8.39 2.32 -3.91
N THR A 132 7.97 3.27 -3.08
CA THR A 132 8.79 4.44 -2.68
C THR A 132 10.05 4.07 -1.88
N VAL A 133 10.08 2.88 -1.28
CA VAL A 133 11.22 2.35 -0.51
C VAL A 133 11.75 1.09 -1.19
N PRO A 134 13.05 1.02 -1.55
CA PRO A 134 13.69 -0.20 -2.03
C PRO A 134 13.61 -1.27 -0.94
N GLY A 135 12.83 -2.33 -1.18
CA GLY A 135 12.76 -3.48 -0.28
C GLY A 135 13.88 -4.50 -0.58
N PRO A 136 14.29 -5.32 0.40
CA PRO A 136 15.24 -6.39 0.14
C PRO A 136 14.71 -7.37 -0.93
N GLY A 137 15.63 -7.93 -1.73
CA GLY A 137 15.35 -8.93 -2.77
C GLY A 137 14.73 -8.39 -4.06
N GLY A 138 14.97 -7.13 -4.42
CA GLY A 138 14.43 -6.51 -5.64
C GLY A 138 15.05 -7.10 -6.91
N GLY A 139 14.22 -7.76 -7.72
CA GLY A 139 14.55 -8.01 -9.13
C GLY A 139 14.06 -6.86 -10.01
N ASP A 140 14.52 -6.81 -11.25
CA ASP A 140 14.24 -5.74 -12.21
C ASP A 140 12.80 -5.82 -12.76
N LEU A 141 11.82 -5.33 -11.98
CA LEU A 141 10.40 -5.38 -12.37
C LEU A 141 10.13 -4.53 -13.62
N ILE A 142 10.82 -3.39 -13.75
CA ILE A 142 10.64 -2.54 -14.93
C ILE A 142 11.19 -3.26 -16.16
N GLY A 143 12.38 -3.86 -16.10
CA GLY A 143 12.92 -4.67 -17.19
C GLY A 143 12.03 -5.85 -17.56
N ALA A 144 11.48 -6.56 -16.56
CA ALA A 144 10.53 -7.65 -16.80
C ALA A 144 9.25 -7.16 -17.52
N ALA A 145 8.69 -6.03 -17.08
CA ALA A 145 7.51 -5.43 -17.72
C ALA A 145 7.81 -4.95 -19.14
N VAL A 146 8.97 -4.32 -19.38
CA VAL A 146 9.42 -3.89 -20.71
C VAL A 146 9.59 -5.07 -21.65
N ALA A 147 10.23 -6.15 -21.19
CA ALA A 147 10.39 -7.38 -21.98
C ALA A 147 9.04 -8.01 -22.34
N ALA A 148 8.08 -7.97 -21.41
CA ALA A 148 6.72 -8.49 -21.59
C ALA A 148 5.82 -7.59 -22.45
N ALA A 149 6.10 -6.29 -22.57
CA ALA A 149 5.24 -5.32 -23.23
C ALA A 149 5.18 -5.49 -24.76
N SER A 150 6.24 -6.05 -25.36
CA SER A 150 6.31 -6.25 -26.82
C SER A 150 5.17 -7.15 -27.30
N GLY A 151 4.33 -6.64 -28.21
CA GLY A 151 3.20 -7.39 -28.77
C GLY A 151 1.97 -7.49 -27.86
N VAL A 152 1.92 -6.68 -26.79
CA VAL A 152 0.70 -6.47 -25.99
C VAL A 152 -0.01 -5.22 -26.53
N ASP A 153 -1.30 -5.36 -26.83
CA ASP A 153 -2.17 -4.24 -27.24
C ASP A 153 -2.57 -3.40 -26.02
N ALA A 154 -1.58 -2.76 -25.42
CA ALA A 154 -1.71 -1.89 -24.25
C ALA A 154 -0.60 -0.83 -24.28
N GLU A 155 -0.89 0.35 -23.75
CA GLU A 155 0.14 1.34 -23.41
C GLU A 155 0.73 0.99 -22.04
N VAL A 156 2.04 0.81 -21.94
CA VAL A 156 2.72 0.53 -20.67
C VAL A 156 3.45 1.78 -20.22
N VAL A 157 3.07 2.34 -19.08
CA VAL A 157 3.68 3.56 -18.51
C VAL A 157 4.53 3.21 -17.29
N LEU A 158 5.84 3.41 -17.41
CA LEU A 158 6.83 3.16 -16.36
C LEU A 158 6.99 4.41 -15.49
N VAL A 159 6.80 4.28 -14.18
CA VAL A 159 7.01 5.37 -13.21
C VAL A 159 8.43 5.31 -12.68
N ARG A 160 9.21 6.37 -12.92
CA ARG A 160 10.62 6.52 -12.49
C ARG A 160 11.52 5.34 -12.88
N PRO A 161 11.63 4.96 -14.16
CA PRO A 161 12.56 3.92 -14.57
C PRO A 161 14.02 4.36 -14.44
N ASP A 162 14.90 3.42 -14.07
CA ASP A 162 16.34 3.66 -14.03
C ASP A 162 16.97 3.81 -15.43
N ARG A 163 16.32 3.26 -16.47
CA ARG A 163 16.78 3.28 -17.86
C ARG A 163 15.61 3.49 -18.82
N ILE A 164 15.83 4.30 -19.85
CA ILE A 164 14.83 4.66 -20.86
C ILE A 164 15.26 4.38 -22.31
N ASP A 165 16.48 3.88 -22.52
CA ASP A 165 16.99 3.61 -23.87
C ASP A 165 16.38 2.33 -24.46
N GLY A 166 15.96 2.39 -25.73
CA GLY A 166 15.50 1.22 -26.48
C GLY A 166 14.14 0.66 -26.02
N LEU A 167 13.29 1.50 -25.43
CA LEU A 167 11.94 1.10 -25.05
C LEU A 167 11.10 0.72 -26.29
N PRO A 168 10.25 -0.33 -26.22
CA PRO A 168 9.27 -0.63 -27.25
C PRO A 168 8.33 0.55 -27.52
N GLU A 169 7.74 0.60 -28.72
CA GLU A 169 6.88 1.71 -29.15
C GLU A 169 5.67 1.96 -28.23
N ASN A 170 5.13 0.90 -27.64
CA ASN A 170 4.00 0.96 -26.72
C ASN A 170 4.39 1.24 -25.26
N VAL A 171 5.66 1.51 -24.98
CA VAL A 171 6.18 1.78 -23.63
C VAL A 171 6.54 3.26 -23.49
N ARG A 172 6.02 3.91 -22.46
CA ARG A 172 6.32 5.30 -22.08
C ARG A 172 6.99 5.33 -20.71
N ALA A 173 7.86 6.29 -20.50
CA ALA A 173 8.47 6.57 -19.20
C ALA A 173 8.01 7.92 -18.69
N VAL A 174 7.66 7.98 -17.40
CA VAL A 174 7.33 9.23 -16.70
C VAL A 174 8.17 9.34 -15.44
N GLY A 175 8.30 10.57 -14.94
CA GLY A 175 8.96 10.85 -13.67
C GLY A 175 8.14 10.37 -12.47
N TRP A 176 8.26 11.10 -11.36
CA TRP A 176 7.35 10.93 -10.24
C TRP A 176 5.91 11.26 -10.68
N THR A 177 4.94 10.52 -10.15
CA THR A 177 3.53 10.63 -10.52
C THR A 177 2.64 10.49 -9.28
N PRO A 178 1.60 11.35 -9.11
CA PRO A 178 0.62 11.18 -8.06
C PRO A 178 -0.27 9.95 -8.36
N LEU A 179 -0.03 8.86 -7.64
CA LEU A 179 -0.67 7.57 -7.93
C LEU A 179 -2.21 7.63 -7.83
N ALA A 180 -2.73 8.45 -6.92
CA ALA A 180 -4.17 8.67 -6.73
C ALA A 180 -4.87 9.18 -8.00
N GLU A 181 -4.19 10.03 -8.78
CA GLU A 181 -4.71 10.58 -10.03
C GLU A 181 -4.39 9.69 -11.23
N ALA A 182 -3.25 8.99 -11.21
CA ALA A 182 -2.84 8.14 -12.31
C ALA A 182 -3.67 6.86 -12.44
N LEU A 183 -3.96 6.20 -11.32
CA LEU A 183 -4.65 4.90 -11.33
C LEU A 183 -6.02 4.95 -12.01
N PRO A 184 -6.90 5.95 -11.79
CA PRO A 184 -8.16 6.07 -12.52
C PRO A 184 -8.03 6.10 -14.06
N THR A 185 -6.85 6.41 -14.59
CA THR A 185 -6.57 6.44 -16.04
C THR A 185 -6.06 5.10 -16.58
N CYS A 186 -5.92 4.09 -15.72
CA CYS A 186 -5.30 2.82 -16.03
C CYS A 186 -6.30 1.67 -16.00
N ALA A 187 -6.15 0.73 -16.92
CA ALA A 187 -6.88 -0.54 -16.93
C ALA A 187 -6.22 -1.61 -16.05
N GLY A 188 -4.94 -1.41 -15.68
CA GLY A 188 -4.22 -2.29 -14.77
C GLY A 188 -2.96 -1.66 -14.20
N VAL A 189 -2.43 -2.23 -13.12
CA VAL A 189 -1.15 -1.82 -12.52
C VAL A 189 -0.26 -3.02 -12.20
N VAL A 190 1.04 -2.90 -12.40
CA VAL A 190 2.06 -3.89 -12.03
C VAL A 190 2.98 -3.30 -10.96
N HIS A 191 3.14 -3.98 -9.82
CA HIS A 191 3.96 -3.48 -8.72
C HIS A 191 4.49 -4.58 -7.79
N HIS A 192 5.43 -4.22 -6.92
CA HIS A 192 6.01 -5.14 -5.94
C HIS A 192 5.08 -5.52 -4.77
N GLY A 193 4.01 -4.77 -4.53
CA GLY A 193 3.05 -5.10 -3.45
C GLY A 193 3.32 -4.35 -2.15
N GLY A 194 3.87 -3.13 -2.23
CA GLY A 194 3.87 -2.22 -1.09
C GLY A 194 2.44 -1.76 -0.77
N ALA A 195 2.12 -1.63 0.51
CA ALA A 195 0.75 -1.35 0.98
C ALA A 195 0.13 -0.10 0.34
N GLY A 196 0.89 0.99 0.20
CA GLY A 196 0.37 2.24 -0.38
C GLY A 196 -0.09 2.08 -1.84
N THR A 197 0.72 1.46 -2.70
CA THR A 197 0.34 1.22 -4.10
C THR A 197 -0.83 0.23 -4.20
N LEU A 198 -0.78 -0.84 -3.41
CA LEU A 198 -1.82 -1.85 -3.38
C LEU A 198 -3.18 -1.26 -2.98
N LEU A 199 -3.23 -0.52 -1.87
CA LEU A 199 -4.46 0.09 -1.37
C LEU A 199 -4.97 1.19 -2.30
N ALA A 200 -4.08 1.96 -2.92
CA ALA A 200 -4.46 2.95 -3.92
C ALA A 200 -5.12 2.29 -5.15
N ALA A 201 -4.58 1.16 -5.62
CA ALA A 201 -5.14 0.44 -6.75
C ALA A 201 -6.48 -0.25 -6.42
N LEU A 202 -6.64 -0.79 -5.21
CA LEU A 202 -7.94 -1.27 -4.73
C LEU A 202 -8.96 -0.12 -4.64
N ALA A 203 -8.56 1.02 -4.07
CA ALA A 203 -9.41 2.21 -3.94
C ALA A 203 -9.74 2.88 -5.28
N ALA A 204 -8.97 2.63 -6.33
CA ALA A 204 -9.27 3.08 -7.69
C ALA A 204 -10.09 2.03 -8.49
N GLY A 205 -10.23 0.80 -7.98
CA GLY A 205 -10.87 -0.31 -8.67
C GLY A 205 -10.08 -0.82 -9.87
N VAL A 206 -8.76 -0.73 -9.80
CA VAL A 206 -7.83 -1.10 -10.87
C VAL A 206 -7.28 -2.50 -10.61
N PRO A 207 -7.45 -3.46 -11.54
CA PRO A 207 -6.80 -4.77 -11.48
C PRO A 207 -5.28 -4.67 -11.30
N GLN A 208 -4.70 -5.60 -10.53
CA GLN A 208 -3.27 -5.51 -10.16
C GLN A 208 -2.52 -6.80 -10.50
N ILE A 209 -1.31 -6.70 -11.05
CA ILE A 209 -0.29 -7.74 -10.89
C ILE A 209 0.59 -7.37 -9.71
N VAL A 210 0.52 -8.18 -8.66
CA VAL A 210 1.34 -8.04 -7.47
C VAL A 210 2.47 -9.06 -7.52
N VAL A 211 3.72 -8.59 -7.51
CA VAL A 211 4.90 -9.47 -7.51
C VAL A 211 5.18 -10.00 -6.10
N PRO A 212 5.00 -11.30 -5.82
CA PRO A 212 5.28 -11.86 -4.51
C PRO A 212 6.77 -11.68 -4.15
N GLY A 213 7.06 -11.40 -2.88
CA GLY A 213 8.41 -11.18 -2.41
C GLY A 213 8.54 -11.26 -0.88
N PRO A 214 9.74 -11.02 -0.33
CA PRO A 214 9.96 -10.94 1.11
C PRO A 214 9.15 -9.83 1.78
N GLY A 215 8.98 -9.97 3.09
CA GLY A 215 8.17 -9.06 3.89
C GLY A 215 6.69 -9.38 3.74
N ASP A 216 5.89 -8.34 3.56
CA ASP A 216 4.45 -8.37 3.38
C ASP A 216 4.01 -8.74 1.96
N ARG A 217 4.88 -8.52 0.97
CA ARG A 217 4.59 -8.58 -0.47
C ARG A 217 3.95 -9.90 -0.94
N ARG A 218 4.39 -11.05 -0.42
CA ARG A 218 3.78 -12.35 -0.76
C ARG A 218 2.31 -12.42 -0.31
N ARG A 219 2.04 -12.11 0.95
CA ARG A 219 0.67 -12.20 1.49
C ARG A 219 -0.23 -11.13 0.88
N ASN A 220 0.29 -9.94 0.59
CA ASN A 220 -0.41 -8.91 -0.18
C ASN A 220 -0.84 -9.43 -1.56
N ALA A 221 0.05 -10.13 -2.28
CA ALA A 221 -0.29 -10.76 -3.55
C ALA A 221 -1.37 -11.86 -3.40
N GLU A 222 -1.28 -12.67 -2.36
CA GLU A 222 -2.26 -13.71 -2.04
C GLU A 222 -3.64 -13.13 -1.73
N PHE A 223 -3.75 -12.05 -0.96
CA PHE A 223 -5.03 -11.38 -0.69
C PHE A 223 -5.69 -10.83 -1.96
N VAL A 224 -4.92 -10.12 -2.79
CA VAL A 224 -5.43 -9.55 -4.05
C VAL A 224 -5.89 -10.65 -5.01
N ALA A 225 -5.07 -11.69 -5.20
CA ALA A 225 -5.41 -12.82 -6.06
C ALA A 225 -6.59 -13.62 -5.50
N GLY A 226 -6.64 -13.85 -4.18
CA GLY A 226 -7.73 -14.58 -3.52
C GLY A 226 -9.08 -13.86 -3.61
N ARG A 227 -9.08 -12.52 -3.58
CA ARG A 227 -10.29 -11.70 -3.81
C ARG A 227 -10.72 -11.67 -5.29
N GLY A 228 -9.83 -12.04 -6.21
CA GLY A 228 -10.03 -11.91 -7.64
C GLY A 228 -9.80 -10.48 -8.17
N ALA A 229 -9.30 -9.56 -7.35
CA ALA A 229 -9.03 -8.17 -7.77
C ALA A 229 -7.67 -7.99 -8.49
N GLY A 230 -7.00 -9.10 -8.81
CA GLY A 230 -5.70 -9.09 -9.48
C GLY A 230 -5.04 -10.48 -9.51
N LEU A 231 -3.74 -10.49 -9.79
CA LEU A 231 -2.92 -11.67 -10.00
C LEU A 231 -1.66 -11.61 -9.12
N ALA A 232 -1.28 -12.75 -8.55
CA ALA A 232 0.01 -12.94 -7.89
C ALA A 232 1.00 -13.55 -8.89
N VAL A 233 1.88 -12.73 -9.49
CA VAL A 233 2.79 -13.19 -10.55
C VAL A 233 4.25 -12.98 -10.12
N PRO A 234 5.03 -14.05 -9.92
CA PRO A 234 6.48 -13.94 -9.72
C PRO A 234 7.14 -13.18 -10.86
N ILE A 235 8.12 -12.34 -10.56
CA ILE A 235 8.78 -11.46 -11.55
C ILE A 235 9.26 -12.19 -12.81
N ARG A 236 9.81 -13.40 -12.67
CA ARG A 236 10.30 -14.24 -13.76
C ARG A 236 9.20 -14.82 -14.67
N GLN A 237 7.95 -14.65 -14.28
CA GLN A 237 6.74 -15.11 -15.00
C GLN A 237 5.91 -13.93 -15.50
N ILE A 238 6.42 -12.70 -15.38
CA ILE A 238 5.80 -11.55 -16.04
C ILE A 238 6.09 -11.69 -17.53
N ASP A 239 5.04 -11.95 -18.29
CA ASP A 239 5.05 -12.10 -19.74
C ASP A 239 3.86 -11.37 -20.38
N GLY A 240 3.82 -11.33 -21.70
CA GLY A 240 2.75 -10.65 -22.44
C GLY A 240 1.36 -11.26 -22.19
N ALA A 241 1.26 -12.54 -21.81
CA ALA A 241 -0.01 -13.17 -21.48
C ALA A 241 -0.54 -12.68 -20.13
N ALA A 242 0.34 -12.52 -19.12
CA ALA A 242 -0.01 -11.92 -17.85
C ALA A 242 -0.47 -10.47 -18.01
N LEU A 243 0.27 -9.66 -18.78
CA LEU A 243 -0.10 -8.26 -19.06
C LEU A 243 -1.41 -8.15 -19.83
N ARG A 244 -1.64 -8.99 -20.85
CA ARG A 244 -2.91 -9.01 -21.59
C ARG A 244 -4.06 -9.38 -20.67
N ARG A 245 -3.91 -10.46 -19.89
CA ARG A 245 -4.95 -10.91 -18.96
C ARG A 245 -5.32 -9.81 -17.96
N LEU A 246 -4.34 -9.09 -17.43
CA LEU A 246 -4.56 -8.00 -16.49
C LEU A 246 -5.58 -6.97 -16.99
N VAL A 247 -5.56 -6.65 -18.29
CA VAL A 247 -6.41 -5.61 -18.90
C VAL A 247 -7.61 -6.15 -19.68
N THR A 248 -7.67 -7.45 -20.00
CA THR A 248 -8.77 -8.04 -20.76
C THR A 248 -9.70 -8.94 -19.93
N ASP A 249 -9.29 -9.38 -18.74
CA ASP A 249 -10.09 -10.25 -17.88
C ASP A 249 -11.16 -9.43 -17.13
N GLY A 250 -12.38 -9.44 -17.67
CA GLY A 250 -13.51 -8.71 -17.08
C GLY A 250 -13.87 -9.15 -15.66
N GLY A 251 -13.47 -10.36 -15.24
CA GLY A 251 -13.64 -10.82 -13.86
C GLY A 251 -12.73 -10.07 -12.89
N LEU A 252 -11.48 -9.79 -13.29
CA LEU A 252 -10.56 -8.98 -12.49
C LEU A 252 -11.07 -7.55 -12.34
N ALA A 253 -11.55 -6.96 -13.43
CA ALA A 253 -12.10 -5.61 -13.44
C ALA A 253 -13.36 -5.49 -12.57
N ALA A 254 -14.28 -6.47 -12.66
CA ALA A 254 -15.49 -6.50 -11.84
C ALA A 254 -15.14 -6.61 -10.34
N ALA A 255 -14.28 -7.55 -9.95
CA ALA A 255 -13.88 -7.75 -8.56
C ALA A 255 -13.13 -6.53 -8.00
N ALA A 256 -12.25 -5.90 -8.78
CA ALA A 256 -11.58 -4.66 -8.36
C ALA A 256 -12.59 -3.52 -8.17
N GLY A 257 -13.59 -3.39 -9.06
CA GLY A 257 -14.68 -2.44 -8.93
C GLY A 257 -15.53 -2.65 -7.67
N GLU A 258 -15.86 -3.90 -7.33
CA GLU A 258 -16.57 -4.23 -6.09
C GLU A 258 -15.79 -3.80 -4.84
N VAL A 259 -14.47 -4.05 -4.81
CA VAL A 259 -13.62 -3.64 -3.68
C VAL A 259 -13.53 -2.11 -3.60
N ARG A 260 -13.43 -1.41 -4.73
CA ARG A 260 -13.49 0.06 -4.75
C ARG A 260 -14.78 0.56 -4.11
N ASP A 261 -15.92 0.00 -4.51
CA ASP A 261 -17.22 0.45 -4.02
C ASP A 261 -17.38 0.15 -2.52
N GLU A 262 -16.87 -1.00 -2.05
CA GLU A 262 -16.75 -1.31 -0.61
C GLU A 262 -15.91 -0.26 0.14
N MET A 263 -14.70 0.02 -0.34
CA MET A 263 -13.81 1.00 0.28
C MET A 263 -14.41 2.40 0.28
N ALA A 264 -15.09 2.79 -0.80
CA ALA A 264 -15.78 4.06 -0.92
C ALA A 264 -17.02 4.16 -0.01
N ALA A 265 -17.59 3.04 0.46
CA ALA A 265 -18.67 3.05 1.44
C ALA A 265 -18.18 3.20 2.89
N LEU A 266 -16.89 2.97 3.15
CA LEU A 266 -16.32 3.13 4.50
C LEU A 266 -16.36 4.60 4.97
N PRO A 267 -16.42 4.86 6.30
CA PRO A 267 -16.42 6.20 6.87
C PRO A 267 -15.21 7.01 6.43
N HIS A 268 -15.40 8.28 6.04
CA HIS A 268 -14.28 9.12 5.67
C HIS A 268 -13.45 9.47 6.93
N PRO A 269 -12.11 9.61 6.86
CA PRO A 269 -11.30 9.97 8.03
C PRO A 269 -11.80 11.20 8.79
N ALA A 270 -12.34 12.19 8.08
CA ALA A 270 -12.92 13.41 8.67
C ALA A 270 -14.14 13.12 9.59
N ASP A 271 -14.89 12.06 9.30
CA ASP A 271 -16.08 11.68 10.08
C ASP A 271 -15.70 11.00 11.41
N LEU A 272 -14.47 10.50 11.52
CA LEU A 272 -13.99 9.74 12.68
C LEU A 272 -13.21 10.61 13.69
N VAL A 273 -13.01 11.90 13.40
CA VAL A 273 -12.20 12.80 14.25
C VAL A 273 -12.73 12.87 15.68
N SER A 274 -14.05 12.95 15.86
CA SER A 274 -14.67 13.02 17.19
C SER A 274 -14.49 11.73 17.99
N GLU A 275 -14.64 10.57 17.34
CA GLU A 275 -14.40 9.25 17.94
C GLU A 275 -12.95 9.11 18.42
N VAL A 276 -12.00 9.50 17.54
CA VAL A 276 -10.56 9.51 17.82
C VAL A 276 -10.24 10.44 19.00
N ALA A 277 -10.80 11.65 19.00
CA ALA A 277 -10.46 12.68 19.99
C ALA A 277 -10.92 12.36 21.41
N GLY A 278 -12.04 11.65 21.61
CA GLY A 278 -12.56 11.51 22.97
C GLY A 278 -14.07 11.56 23.12
N GLY A 279 -14.73 12.31 22.23
CA GLY A 279 -15.92 13.08 22.60
C GLY A 279 -15.54 14.47 23.10
#